data_AF-A0A3S4NDS8-F1
#
_entry.id   AF-A0A3S4NDS8-F1
#
_cell.length_a   1.000
_cell.length_b   1.000
_cell.length_c   1.000
_cell.angle_alpha   90.00
_cell.angle_beta   90.00
_cell.angle_gamma   90.00
#
_symmetry.space_group_name_H-M   'P 1'
#
loop_
_entity.id
_entity.type
_entity.pdbx_description
1 polymer ?
#
loop_
_entity_poly.entity_id
_entity_poly.type
_entity_poly.pdbx_seq_one_letter_code
_entity_poly.pdbx_strand_id
1 'polypeptide(L)'
;MDSFSAEDLPKIGGIATVSLLHSFIPTHWLPFSIVGRAQKWDAVEDAFCTAFGAVLHVISTSLLGITAITMANTIAGEENSP
;
A
#
# COMPACT_ATOMS: atom_id res chain seq x y z
N MET A 1 -4.21 1.79 -24.08
CA MET A 1 -4.63 2.38 -22.80
C MET A 1 -6.14 2.27 -22.78
N ASP A 2 -6.68 1.31 -22.04
CA ASP A 2 -8.12 1.17 -21.90
C ASP A 2 -8.68 2.44 -21.26
N SER A 3 -9.76 3.00 -21.83
CA SER A 3 -10.39 4.19 -21.30
C SER A 3 -11.14 3.85 -20.01
N PHE A 4 -10.96 4.66 -18.96
CA PHE A 4 -11.75 4.54 -17.72
C PHE A 4 -13.25 4.45 -18.04
N SER A 5 -13.89 3.38 -17.57
CA SER A 5 -15.33 3.15 -17.74
C SER A 5 -16.11 3.65 -16.51
N ALA A 6 -17.42 3.91 -16.67
CA ALA A 6 -18.30 4.31 -15.58
C ALA A 6 -18.38 3.25 -14.46
N GLU A 7 -18.10 1.98 -14.80
CA GLU A 7 -18.06 0.87 -13.84
C GLU A 7 -16.80 0.82 -12.97
N ASP A 8 -15.75 1.58 -13.34
CA ASP A 8 -14.50 1.61 -12.59
C ASP A 8 -14.53 2.65 -11.46
N LEU A 9 -15.37 3.68 -11.59
CA LEU A 9 -15.56 4.72 -10.58
C LEU A 9 -15.95 4.14 -9.20
N PRO A 10 -16.96 3.26 -9.07
CA PRO A 10 -17.29 2.64 -7.79
C PRO A 10 -16.16 1.77 -7.23
N LYS A 11 -15.43 1.05 -8.08
CA LYS A 11 -14.32 0.18 -7.66
C LYS A 11 -13.18 1.00 -7.07
N ILE A 12 -12.77 2.06 -7.77
CA ILE A 12 -11.71 2.97 -7.34
C ILE A 12 -12.14 3.70 -6.06
N GLY A 13 -13.39 4.18 -6.01
CA GLY A 13 -13.94 4.80 -4.80
C GLY A 13 -13.94 3.87 -3.60
N GLY A 14 -14.32 2.60 -3.79
CA GLY A 14 -14.26 1.57 -2.76
C GLY A 14 -12.84 1.32 -2.27
N ILE A 15 -11.89 1.12 -3.19
CA ILE A 15 -10.46 0.94 -2.87
C ILE A 15 -9.93 2.14 -2.10
N ALA A 16 -10.13 3.36 -2.61
CA ALA A 16 -9.67 4.58 -1.96
C ALA A 16 -10.23 4.74 -0.54
N THR A 17 -11.52 4.45 -0.36
CA THR A 17 -12.18 4.54 0.96
C THR A 17 -11.60 3.54 1.94
N VAL A 18 -11.48 2.27 1.56
CA VAL A 18 -10.94 1.22 2.43
C VAL A 18 -9.47 1.50 2.76
N SER A 19 -8.66 1.89 1.77
CA SER A 19 -7.25 2.26 1.97
C SER A 19 -7.09 3.43 2.93
N LEU A 20 -7.94 4.46 2.83
CA LEU A 20 -7.93 5.60 3.73
C LEU A 20 -8.29 5.19 5.16
N LEU A 21 -9.40 4.45 5.34
CA LEU A 21 -9.83 3.98 6.66
C LEU A 21 -8.80 3.05 7.31
N HIS A 22 -8.18 2.17 6.52
CA HIS A 22 -7.14 1.28 6.98
C HIS A 22 -5.89 2.03 7.48
N SER A 23 -5.53 3.13 6.80
CA SER A 23 -4.37 3.94 7.18
C SER A 23 -4.52 4.62 8.55
N PHE A 24 -5.74 4.83 9.03
CA PHE A 24 -5.99 5.36 10.37
C PHE A 24 -5.74 4.33 11.49
N ILE A 25 -5.66 3.04 11.18
CA ILE A 25 -5.39 2.01 12.18
C ILE A 25 -4.01 2.28 12.80
N PRO A 26 -3.90 2.33 14.15
CA PRO A 26 -2.67 2.72 14.83
C PRO A 26 -1.43 1.95 14.39
N THR A 27 -1.56 0.71 13.94
CA THR A 27 -0.44 -0.12 13.49
C THR A 27 0.37 0.49 12.34
N HIS A 28 -0.19 1.42 11.57
CA HIS A 28 0.48 2.05 10.43
C HIS A 28 1.31 3.28 10.78
N TRP A 29 0.91 4.03 11.81
CA TRP A 29 1.55 5.30 12.17
C TRP A 29 2.14 5.29 13.59
N LEU A 30 1.54 4.54 14.52
CA LEU A 30 1.93 4.52 15.94
C LEU A 30 3.40 4.16 16.16
N PRO A 31 4.01 3.19 15.44
CA PRO A 31 5.43 2.89 15.62
C PRO A 31 6.32 4.12 15.33
N PHE A 32 6.01 4.89 14.28
CA PHE A 32 6.75 6.11 13.94
C PHE A 32 6.58 7.16 15.04
N SER A 33 5.35 7.43 15.47
CA SER A 33 5.10 8.38 16.57
C SER A 33 5.75 7.97 17.88
N ILE A 34 5.83 6.68 18.22
CA ILE A 34 6.57 6.21 19.40
C ILE A 34 8.06 6.54 19.27
N VAL A 35 8.67 6.27 18.11
CA VAL A 35 10.07 6.59 17.84
C VAL A 35 10.28 8.11 17.86
N GLY A 36 9.42 8.88 17.21
CA GLY A 36 9.51 10.34 17.18
C GLY A 36 9.41 10.97 18.57
N ARG A 37 8.52 10.45 19.42
CA ARG A 37 8.45 10.86 20.83
C ARG A 37 9.71 10.52 21.62
N ALA A 38 10.30 9.33 21.41
CA ALA A 38 11.56 8.95 22.06
C ALA A 38 12.74 9.81 21.59
N GLN A 39 12.75 10.21 20.31
CA GLN A 39 13.76 11.07 19.70
C GLN A 39 13.49 12.57 19.90
N LYS A 40 12.38 12.94 20.53
CA LYS A 40 11.92 14.33 20.73
C LYS A 40 11.74 15.11 19.43
N TRP A 41 11.30 14.44 18.38
CA TRP A 41 10.91 15.08 17.12
C TRP A 41 9.74 16.05 17.34
N ASP A 42 9.73 17.12 16.54
CA ASP A 42 8.55 17.95 16.44
C ASP A 42 7.44 17.26 15.63
N ALA A 43 6.24 17.86 15.60
CA ALA A 43 5.09 17.27 14.93
C ALA A 43 5.26 17.19 13.39
N VAL A 44 6.08 18.05 12.80
CA VAL A 44 6.31 18.10 11.36
C VAL A 44 7.27 16.98 10.95
N GLU A 45 8.34 16.79 11.71
CA GLU A 45 9.29 15.68 11.55
C GLU A 45 8.58 14.32 11.68
N ASP A 46 7.76 14.16 12.73
CA ASP A 46 7.00 12.92 12.95
C ASP A 46 6.03 12.62 11.80
N ALA A 47 5.28 13.65 11.36
CA ALA A 47 4.36 13.53 10.23
C ALA A 47 5.07 13.21 8.92
N PHE A 48 6.22 13.85 8.66
CA PHE A 48 7.01 13.62 7.45
C PHE A 48 7.59 12.21 7.41
N CYS A 49 8.22 11.76 8.50
CA CYS A 49 8.75 10.40 8.60
C CYS A 49 7.66 9.35 8.49
N THR A 50 6.50 9.59 9.11
CA THR A 50 5.32 8.70 8.99
C THR A 50 4.82 8.63 7.55
N ALA A 51 4.65 9.76 6.88
CA ALA A 51 4.20 9.80 5.48
C ALA A 51 5.19 9.13 4.53
N PHE A 52 6.48 9.39 4.71
CA PHE A 52 7.53 8.77 3.91
C PHE A 52 7.58 7.24 4.12
N GLY A 53 7.51 6.79 5.38
CA GLY A 53 7.43 5.38 5.73
C GLY A 53 6.21 4.69 5.14
N ALA A 54 5.04 5.33 5.17
CA ALA A 54 3.82 4.81 4.56
C ALA A 54 3.96 4.62 3.04
N VAL A 55 4.56 5.59 2.33
CA VAL A 55 4.81 5.47 0.89
C VAL A 55 5.76 4.30 0.58
N LEU A 56 6.87 4.18 1.31
CA LEU A 56 7.80 3.07 1.14
C LEU A 56 7.12 1.72 1.42
N HIS A 57 6.29 1.65 2.46
CA HIS A 57 5.54 0.45 2.80
C HIS A 57 4.59 0.02 1.65
N VAL A 58 3.79 0.95 1.13
CA VAL A 58 2.87 0.67 0.01
C VAL A 58 3.62 0.23 -1.24
N ILE A 59 4.73 0.89 -1.58
CA ILE A 59 5.56 0.49 -2.73
C ILE A 59 6.10 -0.93 -2.54
N SER A 60 6.67 -1.22 -1.35
CA SER A 60 7.25 -2.54 -1.08
C SER A 60 6.23 -3.67 -1.18
N THR A 61 5.05 -3.49 -0.59
CA THR A 61 3.99 -4.50 -0.60
C THR A 61 3.36 -4.65 -1.98
N SER A 62 3.23 -3.56 -2.75
CA SER A 62 2.77 -3.61 -4.14
C SER A 62 3.75 -4.39 -5.03
N LEU A 63 5.05 -4.15 -4.88
CA LEU A 63 6.08 -4.90 -5.62
C LEU A 63 6.06 -6.39 -5.29
N LEU A 64 5.89 -6.74 -4.01
CA LEU A 64 5.70 -8.12 -3.58
C LEU A 64 4.44 -8.74 -4.20
N GLY A 65 3.32 -8.00 -4.23
CA GLY A 65 2.08 -8.44 -4.86
C GLY A 65 2.23 -8.69 -6.35
N ILE A 66 2.88 -7.79 -7.09
CA ILE A 66 3.19 -7.96 -8.51
C ILE A 66 4.06 -9.20 -8.72
N THR A 67 5.12 -9.36 -7.92
CA THR A 67 6.02 -10.52 -8.00
C THR A 67 5.25 -11.82 -7.77
N ALA A 68 4.38 -11.87 -6.77
CA ALA A 68 3.55 -13.03 -6.50
C ALA A 68 2.61 -13.37 -7.66
N ILE A 69 1.97 -12.37 -8.28
CA ILE A 69 1.12 -12.57 -9.46
C ILE A 69 1.93 -13.09 -10.65
N THR A 70 3.12 -12.52 -10.91
CA THR A 70 4.00 -12.97 -11.99
C THR A 70 4.45 -14.42 -11.79
N MET A 71 4.83 -14.79 -10.56
CA MET A 71 5.18 -16.17 -10.22
C MET A 71 4.00 -17.12 -10.41
N ALA A 72 2.82 -16.76 -9.91
CA ALA A 72 1.61 -17.57 -10.04
C ALA A 72 1.25 -17.82 -11.52
N ASN A 73 1.33 -16.79 -12.36
CA ASN A 73 1.06 -16.91 -13.80
C ASN A 73 2.11 -17.76 -14.52
N THR A 74 3.36 -17.74 -14.07
CA THR A 74 4.43 -18.58 -14.64
C THR A 74 4.16 -20.06 -14.35
N ILE A 75 3.82 -20.39 -13.11
CA ILE A 75 3.50 -21.77 -12.68
C ILE A 75 2.22 -22.27 -13.36
N ALA A 76 1.16 -21.45 -13.40
CA ALA A 76 -0.09 -21.81 -14.07
C ALA A 76 0.10 -21.97 -15.59
N GLY A 77 1.02 -21.21 -16.20
CA GLY A 77 1.38 -21.37 -17.61
C GLY A 77 2.08 -22.70 -17.90
N GLU A 78 2.86 -23.23 -16.95
CA GLU A 78 3.51 -24.54 -17.06
C GLU A 78 2.50 -25.70 -17.00
N GLU A 79 1.41 -25.59 -16.21
CA GLU A 79 0.34 -26.60 -16.13
C GLU A 79 -0.48 -26.72 -17.43
N ASN A 80 -0.61 -25.63 -18.21
CA ASN A 80 -1.44 -25.58 -19.42
C ASN A 80 -0.67 -25.92 -20.72
N SER A 81 0.55 -26.45 -20.61
CA SER A 81 1.36 -26.88 -21.76
C SER A 81 1.15 -28.40 -22.02
N PRO A 82 0.89 -28.85 -23.27
CA PRO A 82 0.58 -30.25 -23.58
C PRO A 82 1.76 -31.21 -23.38
#